data_AF-X1PAT7-F1
#
_entry.id   AF-X1PAT7-F1
#
_cell.length_a   1.000
_cell.length_b   1.000
_cell.length_c   1.000
_cell.angle_alpha   90.00
_cell.angle_beta   90.00
_cell.angle_gamma   90.00
#
_symmetry.space_group_name_H-M   'P 1'
#
loop_
_entity.id
_entity.type
_entity.pdbx_description
1 polymer ?
#
loop_
_entity_poly.entity_id
_entity_poly.type
_entity_poly.pdbx_seq_one_letter_code
_entity_poly.pdbx_strand_id
1 'polypeptide(L)'
;MNQTMIGWVKNPDGSQGYTLNSKTGCLNHTPEGLCLDGLFHCYAFRLANGRLRARYLANRNRIPFEHGARGADGKIDIRNDPFYPRFWPERLEEPYQIKKPTGFFLDDMSDWMGDYWPEEWTEAELQMMRDNPQHRFYTLTKQAQNLPRWSPFPDNCWVGISVTNNKQMNGALYFNPDYKAKIKFLSFEPLLERIDKSRLAMYRYDWPIIGACTGTL
;
A
#
# COMPACT_ATOMS: atom_id res chain seq x y z
N MET A 1 -1.53 10.32 15.39
CA MET A 1 -1.39 10.25 13.93
C MET A 1 -0.32 11.20 13.45
N ASN A 2 0.45 10.78 12.45
CA ASN A 2 1.45 11.65 11.82
C ASN A 2 0.86 12.23 10.54
N GLN A 3 0.96 13.55 10.39
CA GLN A 3 0.64 14.20 9.14
C GLN A 3 1.60 13.66 8.05
N THR A 4 1.05 13.27 6.90
CA THR A 4 1.86 12.69 5.84
C THR A 4 2.62 13.76 5.07
N MET A 5 3.82 13.43 4.60
CA MET A 5 4.59 14.26 3.68
C MET A 5 4.18 14.06 2.21
N ILE A 6 3.29 13.10 1.94
CA ILE A 6 2.84 12.77 0.59
C ILE A 6 1.86 13.84 0.11
N GLY A 7 2.28 14.67 -0.85
CA GLY A 7 1.58 15.89 -1.24
C GLY A 7 0.17 15.68 -1.77
N TRP A 8 -0.13 14.53 -2.39
CA TRP A 8 -1.44 14.22 -2.97
C TRP A 8 -2.44 13.66 -1.94
N VAL A 9 -2.00 13.31 -0.73
CA VAL A 9 -2.88 12.85 0.35
C VAL A 9 -3.47 14.06 1.05
N LYS A 10 -4.71 14.40 0.71
CA LYS A 10 -5.43 15.56 1.26
C LYS A 10 -6.66 15.15 2.06
N ASN A 11 -6.98 15.93 3.08
CA ASN A 11 -8.29 15.96 3.70
C ASN A 11 -9.35 16.45 2.71
N PRO A 12 -10.65 16.18 2.93
CA PRO A 12 -11.72 16.68 2.07
C PRO A 12 -11.77 18.21 1.92
N ASP A 13 -11.27 18.97 2.91
CA ASP A 13 -11.15 20.43 2.86
C ASP A 13 -9.88 20.94 2.14
N GLY A 14 -9.06 20.03 1.58
CA GLY A 14 -7.82 20.35 0.88
C GLY A 14 -6.58 20.50 1.78
N SER A 15 -6.73 20.50 3.10
CA SER A 15 -5.58 20.46 4.02
C SER A 15 -4.83 19.12 3.95
N GLN A 16 -3.62 19.06 4.49
CA GLN A 16 -2.77 17.87 4.41
C GLN A 16 -3.35 16.71 5.24
N GLY A 17 -3.37 15.50 4.67
CA GLY A 17 -3.86 14.29 5.34
C GLY A 17 -2.82 13.61 6.23
N TYR A 18 -3.12 12.38 6.63
CA TYR A 18 -2.36 11.61 7.61
C TYR A 18 -1.99 10.23 7.08
N THR A 19 -0.96 9.61 7.66
CA THR A 19 -0.69 8.18 7.45
C THR A 19 -1.42 7.33 8.49
N LEU A 20 -1.97 6.20 8.02
CA LEU A 20 -2.72 5.22 8.80
C LEU A 20 -2.18 3.81 8.50
N ASN A 21 -0.96 3.50 8.96
CA ASN A 21 -0.38 2.17 8.73
C ASN A 21 -0.97 1.12 9.69
N SER A 22 -2.06 0.47 9.31
CA SER A 22 -2.62 -0.74 9.99
C SER A 22 -1.85 -2.01 9.62
N LYS A 23 -1.24 -2.04 8.45
CA LYS A 23 -0.34 -3.10 7.99
C LYS A 23 1.05 -2.51 7.74
N THR A 24 2.09 -3.19 8.20
CA THR A 24 3.50 -2.77 7.96
C THR A 24 4.34 -3.97 7.59
N GLY A 25 5.36 -3.74 6.78
CA GLY A 25 6.24 -4.81 6.31
C GLY A 25 5.83 -5.33 4.94
N CYS A 26 6.75 -6.07 4.33
CA CYS A 26 6.56 -6.66 3.02
C CYS A 26 7.42 -7.93 2.90
N LEU A 27 7.01 -8.89 2.08
CA LEU A 27 7.85 -10.05 1.74
C LEU A 27 8.58 -9.89 0.39
N ASN A 28 8.20 -8.88 -0.39
CA ASN A 28 8.80 -8.61 -1.70
C ASN A 28 10.04 -7.70 -1.56
N HIS A 29 11.05 -8.20 -0.84
CA HIS A 29 12.36 -7.57 -0.77
C HIS A 29 13.50 -8.59 -0.68
N THR A 30 14.69 -8.20 -1.13
CA THR A 30 15.93 -8.95 -0.87
C THR A 30 16.43 -8.70 0.57
N PRO A 31 17.38 -9.51 1.07
CA PRO A 31 18.02 -9.26 2.38
C PRO A 31 18.67 -7.87 2.49
N GLU A 32 19.15 -7.32 1.38
CA GLU A 32 19.75 -5.98 1.29
C GLU A 32 18.71 -4.84 1.25
N GLY A 33 17.42 -5.18 1.27
CA GLY A 33 16.33 -4.21 1.29
C GLY A 33 15.94 -3.67 -0.08
N LEU A 34 16.22 -4.42 -1.14
CA LEU A 34 15.83 -4.06 -2.50
C LEU A 34 14.42 -4.59 -2.81
N CYS A 35 13.56 -3.75 -3.37
CA CYS A 35 12.20 -4.11 -3.78
C CYS A 35 12.16 -4.63 -5.23
N LEU A 36 11.09 -5.33 -5.60
CA LEU A 36 10.85 -5.89 -6.94
C LEU A 36 12.04 -6.72 -7.43
N ASP A 37 12.42 -7.73 -6.67
CA ASP A 37 13.51 -8.65 -7.03
C ASP A 37 14.88 -7.96 -7.25
N GLY A 38 15.15 -6.86 -6.55
CA GLY A 38 16.47 -6.22 -6.58
C GLY A 38 16.55 -4.87 -7.31
N LEU A 39 15.43 -4.36 -7.85
CA LEU A 39 15.49 -3.22 -8.77
C LEU A 39 15.74 -1.86 -8.12
N PHE A 40 15.35 -1.65 -6.86
CA PHE A 40 15.59 -0.38 -6.17
C PHE A 40 15.52 -0.51 -4.64
N HIS A 41 16.12 0.45 -3.92
CA HIS A 41 16.08 0.47 -2.46
C HIS A 41 14.70 0.85 -1.92
N CYS A 42 14.12 -0.02 -1.08
CA CYS A 42 12.83 0.23 -0.44
C CYS A 42 12.96 1.25 0.71
N TYR A 43 12.23 2.37 0.61
CA TYR A 43 12.15 3.36 1.69
C TYR A 43 11.61 2.77 2.99
N ALA A 44 10.52 2.01 2.91
CA ALA A 44 9.88 1.41 4.07
C ALA A 44 10.81 0.39 4.78
N PHE A 45 11.55 -0.42 4.01
CA PHE A 45 12.55 -1.33 4.56
C PHE A 45 13.64 -0.57 5.34
N ARG A 46 14.15 0.53 4.78
CA ARG A 46 15.17 1.37 5.43
C ARG A 46 14.67 1.94 6.76
N LEU A 47 13.42 2.44 6.78
CA LEU A 47 12.83 2.96 8.00
C LEU A 47 12.60 1.87 9.05
N ALA A 48 12.12 0.70 8.62
CA ALA A 48 11.91 -0.47 9.48
C ALA A 48 13.21 -0.96 10.11
N ASN A 49 14.33 -0.95 9.36
CA ASN A 49 15.63 -1.33 9.87
C ASN A 49 16.36 -0.20 10.62
N GLY A 50 15.91 1.04 10.49
CA GLY A 50 16.40 2.20 11.24
C GLY A 50 15.48 2.56 12.41
N ARG A 51 14.92 3.77 12.38
CA ARG A 51 14.18 4.38 13.50
C ARG A 51 12.96 3.59 13.97
N LEU A 52 12.36 2.74 13.14
CA LEU A 52 11.16 1.97 13.49
C LEU A 52 11.47 0.57 14.04
N ARG A 53 12.74 0.14 14.01
CA ARG A 53 13.16 -1.24 14.33
C ARG A 53 12.63 -1.73 15.67
N ALA A 54 12.87 -0.98 16.74
CA ALA A 54 12.46 -1.36 18.09
C ALA A 54 10.93 -1.49 18.20
N ARG A 55 10.18 -0.54 17.61
CA ARG A 55 8.71 -0.56 17.62
C ARG A 55 8.17 -1.76 16.85
N TYR A 56 8.71 -2.04 15.66
CA TYR A 56 8.23 -3.15 14.84
C TYR A 56 8.54 -4.50 15.48
N LEU A 57 9.74 -4.67 16.05
CA LEU A 57 10.09 -5.89 16.76
C LEU A 57 9.25 -6.08 18.03
N ALA A 58 8.81 -5.00 18.70
CA ALA A 58 7.93 -5.11 19.87
C ALA A 58 6.54 -5.68 19.53
N ASN A 59 6.00 -5.37 18.35
CA ASN A 59 4.71 -5.90 17.92
C ASN A 59 4.85 -7.37 17.47
N ARG A 60 4.22 -8.30 18.19
CA ARG A 60 4.25 -9.73 17.86
C ARG A 60 3.12 -10.19 16.94
N ASN A 61 2.17 -9.31 16.61
CA ASN A 61 1.08 -9.58 15.69
C ASN A 61 1.59 -9.55 14.24
N ARG A 62 2.06 -10.70 13.77
CA ARG A 62 2.70 -10.92 12.48
C ARG A 62 1.93 -11.95 11.68
N ILE A 63 2.09 -11.95 10.36
CA ILE A 63 1.42 -12.95 9.53
C ILE A 63 1.87 -14.36 9.95
N PRO A 64 0.98 -15.36 9.90
CA PRO A 64 1.34 -16.75 10.16
C PRO A 64 2.42 -17.26 9.19
N PHE A 65 3.20 -18.27 9.61
CA PHE A 65 4.25 -18.87 8.77
C PHE A 65 3.70 -19.38 7.43
N GLU A 66 2.51 -19.98 7.46
CA GLU A 66 1.77 -20.49 6.29
C GLU A 66 1.48 -19.42 5.23
N HIS A 67 1.45 -18.14 5.59
CA HIS A 67 1.27 -17.03 4.66
C HIS A 67 2.61 -16.43 4.18
N GLY A 68 3.74 -16.83 4.80
CA GLY A 68 5.03 -16.13 4.74
C GLY A 68 6.11 -16.75 3.85
N ALA A 69 5.80 -17.73 2.99
CA ALA A 69 6.80 -18.53 2.28
C ALA A 69 7.34 -17.92 0.95
N ARG A 70 7.26 -16.59 0.75
CA ARG A 70 7.73 -15.94 -0.49
C ARG A 70 8.74 -14.83 -0.20
N GLY A 71 9.98 -15.21 0.05
CA GLY A 71 11.16 -14.36 -0.13
C GLY A 71 12.09 -15.04 -1.14
N ALA A 72 12.77 -14.25 -1.98
CA ALA A 72 13.58 -14.72 -3.12
C ALA A 72 14.73 -15.71 -2.75
N ASP A 73 15.02 -15.93 -1.47
CA ASP A 73 16.10 -16.78 -0.95
C ASP A 73 15.67 -17.80 0.14
N GLY A 74 14.39 -17.81 0.53
CA GLY A 74 13.83 -18.75 1.50
C GLY A 74 14.30 -18.58 2.96
N LYS A 75 14.98 -17.49 3.34
CA LYS A 75 15.55 -17.32 4.70
C LYS A 75 15.19 -15.98 5.35
N ILE A 76 13.89 -15.70 5.53
CA ILE A 76 13.46 -14.56 6.35
C ILE A 76 13.44 -14.97 7.84
N ASP A 77 14.18 -14.25 8.69
CA ASP A 77 14.07 -14.39 10.14
C ASP A 77 12.78 -13.73 10.65
N ILE A 78 11.69 -14.50 10.65
CA ILE A 78 10.35 -14.08 11.08
C ILE A 78 10.35 -13.38 12.46
N ARG A 79 11.28 -13.75 13.35
CA ARG A 79 11.32 -13.25 14.72
C ARG A 79 12.07 -11.93 14.81
N ASN A 80 13.18 -11.80 14.09
CA ASN A 80 14.11 -10.67 14.23
C ASN A 80 14.18 -9.73 13.02
N ASP A 81 13.46 -10.03 11.94
CA ASP A 81 13.26 -9.11 10.84
C ASP A 81 12.20 -8.05 11.22
N PRO A 82 12.59 -6.76 11.36
CA PRO A 82 11.63 -5.71 11.66
C PRO A 82 10.65 -5.49 10.51
N PHE A 83 11.02 -5.79 9.26
CA PHE A 83 10.17 -5.57 8.09
C PHE A 83 9.32 -6.79 7.72
N TYR A 84 9.37 -7.87 8.51
CA TYR A 84 8.42 -8.95 8.40
C TYR A 84 6.97 -8.43 8.61
N PRO A 85 5.99 -8.85 7.78
CA PRO A 85 4.62 -8.34 7.81
C PRO A 85 3.92 -8.42 9.18
N ARG A 86 3.38 -7.29 9.63
CA ARG A 86 2.73 -7.08 10.93
C ARG A 86 1.42 -6.30 10.80
N PHE A 87 0.50 -6.60 11.72
CA PHE A 87 -0.78 -5.93 11.86
C PHE A 87 -0.86 -5.12 13.14
N TRP A 88 -1.50 -3.97 13.04
CA TRP A 88 -1.65 -2.97 14.10
C TRP A 88 -3.14 -2.68 14.28
N PRO A 89 -3.89 -3.59 14.94
CA PRO A 89 -5.35 -3.47 15.05
C PRO A 89 -5.77 -2.17 15.75
N GLU A 90 -4.97 -1.69 16.70
CA GLU A 90 -5.24 -0.43 17.42
C GLU A 90 -5.21 0.79 16.48
N ARG A 91 -4.57 0.69 15.31
CA ARG A 91 -4.55 1.75 14.31
C ARG A 91 -5.90 1.88 13.59
N LEU A 92 -6.68 0.80 13.51
CA LEU A 92 -8.02 0.81 12.90
C LEU A 92 -9.05 1.57 13.75
N GLU A 93 -8.75 1.78 15.04
CA GLU A 93 -9.62 2.56 15.94
C GLU A 93 -9.50 4.07 15.71
N GLU A 94 -8.40 4.54 15.12
CA GLU A 94 -8.10 5.97 15.01
C GLU A 94 -9.14 6.75 14.20
N PRO A 95 -9.66 6.25 13.06
CA PRO A 95 -10.71 6.93 12.30
C PRO A 95 -12.01 7.13 13.10
N TYR A 96 -12.42 6.16 13.92
CA TYR A 96 -13.62 6.27 14.76
C TYR A 96 -13.55 7.42 15.78
N GLN A 97 -12.34 7.82 16.18
CA GLN A 97 -12.14 8.91 17.14
C GLN A 97 -12.15 10.30 16.48
N ILE A 98 -12.09 10.39 15.14
CA ILE A 98 -12.02 11.65 14.42
C ILE A 98 -13.37 12.02 13.82
N LYS A 99 -13.98 13.09 14.34
CA LYS A 99 -15.24 13.63 13.78
C LYS A 99 -15.03 14.42 12.49
N LYS A 100 -13.89 15.10 12.34
CA LYS A 100 -13.60 15.93 11.17
C LYS A 100 -13.34 15.05 9.94
N PRO A 101 -13.97 15.31 8.78
CA PRO A 101 -13.59 14.66 7.53
C PRO A 101 -12.08 14.73 7.29
N THR A 102 -11.44 13.58 7.08
CA THR A 102 -9.98 13.41 7.14
C THR A 102 -9.53 12.46 6.05
N GLY A 103 -8.38 12.74 5.45
CA GLY A 103 -7.73 11.91 4.45
C GLY A 103 -6.65 11.04 5.09
N PHE A 104 -6.74 9.72 4.89
CA PHE A 104 -5.80 8.74 5.42
C PHE A 104 -5.12 7.96 4.31
N PHE A 105 -3.80 7.87 4.33
CA PHE A 105 -3.04 6.98 3.46
C PHE A 105 -2.59 5.74 4.23
N LEU A 106 -3.00 4.54 3.78
CA LEU A 106 -2.80 3.30 4.54
C LEU A 106 -1.43 2.65 4.31
N ASP A 107 -0.87 2.79 3.12
CA ASP A 107 0.16 1.87 2.61
C ASP A 107 1.52 2.56 2.46
N ASP A 108 1.91 3.38 3.43
CA ASP A 108 3.21 4.07 3.46
C ASP A 108 4.35 3.10 3.83
N MET A 109 4.02 2.06 4.61
CA MET A 109 4.96 1.09 5.17
C MET A 109 4.67 -0.36 4.73
N SER A 110 3.85 -0.56 3.71
CA SER A 110 3.38 -1.86 3.22
C SER A 110 2.95 -1.79 1.75
N ASP A 111 2.54 -2.92 1.18
CA ASP A 111 1.77 -2.99 -0.07
C ASP A 111 0.35 -3.45 0.29
N TRP A 112 -0.69 -2.67 -0.03
CA TRP A 112 -2.04 -2.89 0.49
C TRP A 112 -2.57 -4.31 0.24
N MET A 113 -2.33 -4.83 -0.98
CA MET A 113 -2.90 -6.08 -1.48
C MET A 113 -1.83 -7.15 -1.70
N GLY A 114 -0.78 -7.16 -0.86
CA GLY A 114 0.15 -8.28 -0.77
C GLY A 114 -0.59 -9.62 -0.61
N ASP A 115 -0.16 -10.65 -1.34
CA ASP A 115 -0.78 -11.99 -1.35
C ASP A 115 -0.60 -12.75 -0.04
N TYR A 116 0.29 -12.27 0.82
CA TYR A 116 0.62 -12.83 2.13
C TYR A 116 -0.19 -12.24 3.28
N TRP A 117 -1.05 -11.24 3.04
CA TRP A 117 -1.91 -10.71 4.09
C TRP A 117 -3.04 -11.69 4.39
N PRO A 118 -3.28 -12.05 5.68
CA PRO A 118 -4.50 -12.71 6.09
C PRO A 118 -5.72 -11.91 5.64
N GLU A 119 -6.73 -12.61 5.14
CA GLU A 119 -7.92 -11.99 4.56
C GLU A 119 -8.66 -11.15 5.60
N GLU A 120 -8.71 -11.63 6.84
CA GLU A 120 -9.36 -10.95 7.95
C GLU A 120 -8.77 -9.56 8.24
N TRP A 121 -7.50 -9.32 7.91
CA TRP A 121 -6.88 -8.00 8.09
C TRP A 121 -7.34 -7.02 7.03
N THR A 122 -7.46 -7.48 5.79
CA THR A 122 -7.98 -6.65 4.69
C THR A 122 -9.46 -6.39 4.87
N GLU A 123 -10.23 -7.39 5.32
CA GLU A 123 -11.65 -7.20 5.66
C GLU A 123 -11.82 -6.22 6.82
N ALA A 124 -10.97 -6.28 7.86
CA ALA A 124 -11.02 -5.32 8.97
C ALA A 124 -10.74 -3.88 8.52
N GLU A 125 -9.78 -3.67 7.61
CA GLU A 125 -9.54 -2.36 7.00
C GLU A 125 -10.76 -1.87 6.21
N LEU A 126 -11.34 -2.73 5.36
CA LEU A 126 -12.52 -2.37 4.57
C LEU A 126 -13.73 -2.09 5.48
N GLN A 127 -13.91 -2.84 6.56
CA GLN A 127 -14.98 -2.59 7.53
C GLN A 127 -14.79 -1.24 8.21
N MET A 128 -13.58 -0.93 8.66
CA MET A 128 -13.25 0.39 9.21
C MET A 128 -13.57 1.51 8.22
N MET A 129 -13.29 1.32 6.93
CA MET A 129 -13.63 2.30 5.89
C MET A 129 -15.14 2.48 5.73
N ARG A 130 -15.92 1.38 5.76
CA ARG A 130 -17.39 1.41 5.66
C ARG A 130 -18.03 2.12 6.85
N ASP A 131 -17.51 1.89 8.05
CA ASP A 131 -18.04 2.48 9.29
C ASP A 131 -17.72 3.97 9.42
N ASN A 132 -16.76 4.48 8.63
CA ASN A 132 -16.31 5.86 8.68
C ASN A 132 -16.47 6.59 7.32
N PRO A 133 -17.70 6.74 6.80
CA PRO A 133 -17.96 7.30 5.48
C PRO A 133 -17.57 8.78 5.32
N GLN A 134 -17.40 9.51 6.42
CA GLN A 134 -16.96 10.91 6.45
C GLN A 134 -15.49 11.09 6.07
N HIS A 135 -14.68 10.02 6.15
CA HIS A 135 -13.26 10.07 5.82
C HIS A 135 -13.01 9.69 4.37
N ARG A 136 -11.78 9.92 3.91
CA ARG A 136 -11.29 9.46 2.62
C ARG A 136 -10.05 8.60 2.85
N PHE A 137 -10.05 7.40 2.31
CA PHE A 137 -8.96 6.45 2.46
C PHE A 137 -8.26 6.29 1.12
N TYR A 138 -6.98 6.65 1.09
CA TYR A 138 -6.10 6.46 -0.04
C TYR A 138 -5.35 5.15 0.15
N THR A 139 -5.40 4.28 -0.85
CA THR A 139 -4.74 2.98 -0.83
C THR A 139 -3.84 2.82 -2.04
N LEU A 140 -2.79 2.00 -1.91
CA LEU A 140 -1.85 1.78 -3.00
C LEU A 140 -1.29 0.36 -2.99
N THR A 141 -1.31 -0.31 -4.15
CA THR A 141 -0.76 -1.67 -4.30
C THR A 141 0.01 -1.85 -5.60
N LYS A 142 0.99 -2.76 -5.62
CA LYS A 142 1.61 -3.29 -6.86
C LYS A 142 0.97 -4.59 -7.32
N GLN A 143 0.02 -5.14 -6.56
CA GLN A 143 -0.61 -6.44 -6.77
C GLN A 143 -2.04 -6.27 -7.31
N ALA A 144 -2.18 -5.65 -8.48
CA ALA A 144 -3.47 -5.35 -9.09
C ALA A 144 -4.38 -6.59 -9.27
N GLN A 145 -3.79 -7.77 -9.45
CA GLN A 145 -4.50 -9.05 -9.58
C GLN A 145 -5.34 -9.42 -8.35
N ASN A 146 -5.03 -8.85 -7.18
CA ASN A 146 -5.73 -9.16 -5.93
C ASN A 146 -6.93 -8.23 -5.68
N LEU A 147 -7.05 -7.12 -6.41
CA LEU A 147 -8.15 -6.16 -6.26
C LEU A 147 -9.56 -6.74 -6.56
N PRO A 148 -9.77 -7.55 -7.61
CA PRO A 148 -11.10 -8.06 -7.97
C PRO A 148 -11.80 -8.81 -6.84
N ARG A 149 -11.02 -9.52 -6.00
CA ARG A 149 -11.53 -10.28 -4.85
C ARG A 149 -12.29 -9.42 -3.85
N TRP A 150 -11.88 -8.16 -3.69
CA TRP A 150 -12.39 -7.23 -2.68
C TRP A 150 -13.40 -6.23 -3.26
N SER A 151 -13.77 -6.40 -4.54
CA SER A 151 -14.74 -5.56 -5.22
C SER A 151 -16.18 -5.93 -4.84
N PRO A 152 -17.10 -4.97 -4.66
CA PRO A 152 -16.90 -3.53 -4.77
C PRO A 152 -16.26 -2.91 -3.52
N PHE A 153 -15.41 -1.90 -3.74
CA PHE A 153 -14.80 -1.12 -2.66
C PHE A 153 -15.74 -0.04 -2.13
N PRO A 154 -15.63 0.35 -0.84
CA PRO A 154 -16.38 1.47 -0.27
C PRO A 154 -16.18 2.78 -1.05
N ASP A 155 -17.21 3.62 -1.09
CA ASP A 155 -17.22 4.87 -1.87
C ASP A 155 -16.10 5.87 -1.47
N ASN A 156 -15.67 5.80 -0.22
CA ASN A 156 -14.59 6.59 0.35
C ASN A 156 -13.20 5.94 0.23
N CYS A 157 -13.11 4.74 -0.35
CA CYS A 157 -11.87 4.03 -0.63
C CYS A 157 -11.38 4.40 -2.05
N TRP A 158 -10.33 5.20 -2.11
CA TRP A 158 -9.63 5.55 -3.34
C TRP A 158 -8.58 4.46 -3.60
N VAL A 159 -8.76 3.73 -4.70
CA VAL A 159 -7.98 2.55 -5.03
C VAL A 159 -6.88 2.90 -6.02
N GLY A 160 -5.64 2.89 -5.54
CA GLY A 160 -4.45 3.19 -6.31
C GLY A 160 -3.68 1.94 -6.72
N ILE A 161 -3.09 1.97 -7.93
CA ILE A 161 -2.10 0.99 -8.36
C ILE A 161 -0.76 1.69 -8.59
N SER A 162 0.31 1.21 -7.94
CA SER A 162 1.68 1.63 -8.23
C SER A 162 2.16 0.98 -9.53
N VAL A 163 2.68 1.81 -10.44
CA VAL A 163 3.27 1.39 -11.72
C VAL A 163 4.72 1.85 -11.78
N THR A 164 5.65 0.89 -11.76
CA THR A 164 7.09 1.14 -11.88
C THR A 164 7.64 0.83 -13.26
N ASN A 165 6.95 -0.05 -14.01
CA ASN A 165 7.35 -0.55 -15.33
C ASN A 165 6.13 -0.99 -16.16
N ASN A 166 6.35 -1.37 -17.42
CA ASN A 166 5.30 -1.80 -18.35
C ASN A 166 4.62 -3.10 -17.91
N LYS A 167 5.29 -3.99 -17.18
CA LYS A 167 4.67 -5.20 -16.63
C LYS A 167 3.55 -4.82 -15.65
N GLN A 168 3.82 -3.92 -14.71
CA GLN A 168 2.83 -3.42 -13.76
C GLN A 168 1.77 -2.56 -14.43
N MET A 169 2.14 -1.77 -15.45
CA MET A 169 1.16 -1.03 -16.27
C MET A 169 0.18 -1.99 -16.94
N ASN A 170 0.67 -3.03 -17.60
CA ASN A 170 -0.16 -4.03 -18.25
C ASN A 170 -1.06 -4.76 -17.26
N GLY A 171 -0.54 -5.12 -16.08
CA GLY A 171 -1.34 -5.69 -15.00
C GLY A 171 -2.46 -4.74 -14.54
N ALA A 172 -2.14 -3.46 -14.32
CA ALA A 172 -3.11 -2.46 -13.92
C ALA A 172 -4.27 -2.35 -14.94
N LEU A 173 -3.93 -2.24 -16.23
CA LEU A 173 -4.93 -2.17 -17.31
C LEU A 173 -5.74 -3.45 -17.44
N TYR A 174 -5.08 -4.61 -17.31
CA TYR A 174 -5.72 -5.92 -17.44
C TYR A 174 -6.80 -6.14 -16.39
N PHE A 175 -6.51 -5.83 -15.12
CA PHE A 175 -7.46 -6.02 -14.01
C PHE A 175 -8.39 -4.83 -13.77
N ASN A 176 -8.17 -3.67 -14.41
CA ASN A 176 -9.04 -2.49 -14.28
C ASN A 176 -10.55 -2.79 -14.39
N PRO A 177 -11.04 -3.55 -15.40
CA PRO A 177 -12.47 -3.84 -15.53
C PRO A 177 -13.03 -4.78 -14.44
N ASP A 178 -12.17 -5.53 -13.76
CA ASP A 178 -12.58 -6.63 -12.85
C ASP A 178 -12.88 -6.16 -11.42
N TYR A 179 -12.62 -4.89 -11.09
CA TYR A 179 -12.96 -4.32 -9.79
C TYR A 179 -13.71 -2.99 -9.89
N LYS A 180 -14.57 -2.71 -8.91
CA LYS A 180 -15.36 -1.49 -8.80
C LYS A 180 -14.88 -0.66 -7.62
N ALA A 181 -14.43 0.56 -7.91
CA ALA A 181 -14.11 1.59 -6.93
C ALA A 181 -14.62 2.93 -7.46
N LYS A 182 -15.06 3.81 -6.56
CA LYS A 182 -15.54 5.15 -6.94
C LYS A 182 -14.45 5.96 -7.61
N ILE A 183 -13.24 5.91 -7.04
CA ILE A 183 -12.03 6.55 -7.56
C ILE A 183 -10.95 5.50 -7.76
N LYS A 184 -10.42 5.42 -8.99
CA LYS A 184 -9.27 4.60 -9.37
C LYS A 184 -8.12 5.52 -9.79
N PHE A 185 -6.92 5.30 -9.28
CA PHE A 185 -5.77 6.12 -9.67
C PHE A 185 -4.52 5.27 -9.94
N LEU A 186 -3.58 5.85 -10.69
CA LEU A 186 -2.26 5.25 -10.92
C LEU A 186 -1.20 6.11 -10.26
N SER A 187 -0.28 5.48 -9.53
CA SER A 187 0.93 6.15 -9.03
C SER A 187 2.16 5.63 -9.75
N PHE A 188 2.82 6.50 -10.51
CA PHE A 188 4.04 6.18 -11.25
C PHE A 188 5.26 6.40 -10.36
N GLU A 189 5.58 5.43 -9.48
CA GLU A 189 6.68 5.56 -8.52
C GLU A 189 7.26 4.23 -7.96
N PRO A 190 8.61 4.11 -7.88
CA PRO A 190 9.55 4.82 -8.74
C PRO A 190 9.38 4.37 -10.19
N LEU A 191 9.48 5.29 -11.15
CA LEU A 191 9.56 4.92 -12.56
C LEU A 191 10.94 4.29 -12.82
N LEU A 192 10.95 3.00 -13.12
CA LEU A 192 12.16 2.22 -13.44
C LEU A 192 12.43 2.18 -14.94
N GLU A 193 11.41 2.44 -15.76
CA GLU A 193 11.52 2.51 -17.20
C GLU A 193 10.46 3.44 -17.80
N ARG A 194 10.57 3.70 -19.11
CA ARG A 194 9.54 4.43 -19.86
C ARG A 194 8.27 3.58 -19.97
N ILE A 195 7.15 4.14 -19.52
CA ILE A 195 5.83 3.49 -19.62
C ILE A 195 5.19 3.76 -20.99
N ASP A 196 4.70 2.71 -21.64
CA ASP A 196 3.76 2.80 -22.75
C ASP A 196 2.37 3.17 -22.23
N LYS A 197 1.91 4.35 -22.65
CA LYS A 197 0.62 4.91 -22.28
C LYS A 197 -0.44 4.78 -23.39
N SER A 198 -0.11 4.12 -24.51
CA SER A 198 -0.98 3.99 -25.69
C SER A 198 -2.38 3.48 -25.36
N ARG A 199 -2.47 2.57 -24.39
CA ARG A 199 -3.73 1.96 -23.95
C ARG A 199 -4.38 2.64 -22.75
N LEU A 200 -3.72 3.62 -22.12
CA LEU A 200 -4.23 4.23 -20.88
C LEU A 200 -5.58 4.92 -21.09
N ALA A 201 -5.78 5.57 -22.23
CA ALA A 201 -7.03 6.25 -22.57
C ALA A 201 -8.23 5.30 -22.76
N MET A 202 -8.00 3.98 -22.86
CA MET A 202 -9.07 2.98 -23.01
C MET A 202 -9.69 2.57 -21.66
N TYR A 203 -9.08 2.97 -20.54
CA TYR A 203 -9.50 2.55 -19.20
C TYR A 203 -9.77 3.76 -18.30
N ARG A 204 -10.76 3.62 -17.42
CA ARG A 204 -11.07 4.68 -16.45
C ARG A 204 -10.05 4.65 -15.31
N TYR A 205 -9.21 5.69 -15.28
CA TYR A 205 -8.49 6.15 -14.11
C TYR A 205 -8.79 7.63 -13.91
N ASP A 206 -9.13 8.00 -12.69
CA ASP A 206 -9.55 9.35 -12.33
C ASP A 206 -8.34 10.27 -12.05
N TRP A 207 -7.19 9.69 -11.67
CA TRP A 207 -6.00 10.48 -11.35
C TRP A 207 -4.69 9.75 -11.72
N PRO A 208 -3.80 10.38 -12.52
CA PRO A 208 -2.39 10.00 -12.57
C PRO A 208 -1.57 10.79 -11.52
N ILE A 209 -0.79 10.07 -10.73
CA ILE A 209 0.16 10.62 -9.76
C ILE A 209 1.56 10.28 -10.25
N ILE A 210 2.46 11.27 -10.29
CA ILE A 210 3.86 11.07 -10.66
C ILE A 210 4.70 11.37 -9.42
N GLY A 211 5.33 10.33 -8.88
CA GLY A 211 6.22 10.44 -7.73
C GLY A 211 7.64 10.84 -8.14
N ALA A 212 8.49 11.06 -7.13
CA ALA A 212 9.91 11.34 -7.37
C ALA A 212 10.61 10.11 -7.95
N CYS A 213 11.53 10.32 -8.90
CA CYS A 213 12.43 9.26 -9.35
C CYS A 213 13.42 8.94 -8.22
N THR A 214 13.23 7.81 -7.54
CA THR A 214 14.15 7.33 -6.50
C THR A 214 15.06 6.25 -7.07
N GLY A 215 16.06 6.69 -7.86
CA GLY A 215 17.09 5.85 -8.44
C GLY A 215 17.97 6.70 -9.35
N THR A 216 19.28 6.72 -9.12
CA THR A 216 20.23 7.22 -10.12
C THR A 216 20.20 6.26 -11.29
N LEU A 217 19.82 6.76 -12.47
CA LEU A 217 20.03 6.06 -13.75
C LEU A 217 21.52 5.73 -13.93
#